data_AF-A0A2E3PJS6-F1
#
_entry.id   AF-A0A2E3PJS6-F1
#
_cell.length_a   1.000
_cell.length_b   1.000
_cell.length_c   1.000
_cell.angle_alpha   90.00
_cell.angle_beta   90.00
_cell.angle_gamma   90.00
#
_symmetry.space_group_name_H-M   'P 1'
#
loop_
_entity.id
_entity.type
_entity.pdbx_description
1 polymer ?
#
loop_
_entity_poly.entity_id
_entity_poly.type
_entity_poly.pdbx_seq_one_letter_code
_entity_poly.pdbx_strand_id
1 'polypeptide(L)'
;MGNDQKEVLDQSLKTALWAVDLMVDTLPDMLARATALEDVARGRADFNENDAAEIKNWVEAMAYGFGVLRSSLADLRVQIPEDQG
;
A
#
# COMPACT_ATOMS: atom_id res chain seq x y z
N MET A 1 23.27 -23.23 7.06
CA MET A 1 22.18 -22.92 6.11
C MET A 1 20.82 -22.68 6.79
N GLY A 2 20.58 -23.06 8.05
CA GLY A 2 19.27 -22.86 8.70
C GLY A 2 19.00 -21.49 9.36
N ASN A 3 20.02 -20.68 9.66
CA ASN A 3 19.84 -19.35 10.29
C ASN A 3 19.54 -18.26 9.26
N ASP A 4 20.30 -18.21 8.17
CA ASP A 4 20.19 -17.15 7.15
C ASP A 4 18.81 -17.16 6.48
N GLN A 5 18.27 -18.34 6.19
CA GLN A 5 16.95 -18.48 5.58
C GLN A 5 15.82 -18.03 6.52
N LYS A 6 15.99 -18.26 7.83
CA LYS A 6 15.03 -17.82 8.85
C LYS A 6 15.07 -16.30 9.03
N GLU A 7 16.24 -15.68 9.02
CA GLU A 7 16.40 -14.22 9.11
C GLU A 7 15.79 -13.50 7.90
N VAL A 8 16.00 -14.03 6.69
CA VAL A 8 15.38 -13.47 5.48
C VAL A 8 13.86 -13.56 5.55
N LEU A 9 13.30 -14.69 6.00
CA LEU A 9 11.86 -14.88 6.14
C LEU A 9 11.26 -13.88 7.15
N ASP A 10 11.93 -13.70 8.29
CA ASP A 10 11.52 -12.77 9.35
C ASP A 10 11.51 -11.31 8.84
N GLN A 11 12.50 -10.94 8.04
CA GLN A 11 12.61 -9.59 7.48
C GLN A 11 11.54 -9.33 6.41
N SER A 12 11.30 -10.31 5.52
CA SER A 12 10.22 -10.24 4.53
C SER A 12 8.84 -10.15 5.20
N LEU A 13 8.62 -10.89 6.29
CA LEU A 13 7.36 -10.83 7.04
C LEU A 13 7.16 -9.48 7.71
N LYS A 14 8.19 -8.93 8.36
CA LYS A 14 8.13 -7.57 8.96
C LYS A 14 7.85 -6.50 7.92
N THR A 15 8.46 -6.62 6.75
CA THR A 15 8.27 -5.66 5.64
C THR A 15 6.85 -5.74 5.08
N ALA A 16 6.31 -6.96 4.92
CA ALA A 16 4.93 -7.15 4.50
C ALA A 16 3.92 -6.61 5.52
N LEU A 17 4.12 -6.88 6.81
CA LEU A 17 3.25 -6.36 7.88
C LEU A 17 3.30 -4.83 7.94
N TRP A 18 4.49 -4.23 7.87
CA TRP A 18 4.63 -2.78 7.80
C TRP A 18 3.91 -2.17 6.58
N ALA A 19 3.97 -2.83 5.42
CA ALA A 19 3.27 -2.37 4.24
C ALA A 19 1.74 -2.49 4.39
N VAL A 20 1.24 -3.52 5.08
CA VAL A 20 -0.19 -3.65 5.42
C VAL A 20 -0.62 -2.53 6.37
N ASP A 21 0.14 -2.28 7.44
CA ASP A 21 -0.16 -1.22 8.41
C ASP A 21 -0.20 0.15 7.72
N LEU A 22 0.79 0.45 6.86
CA LEU A 22 0.83 1.68 6.07
C LEU A 22 -0.42 1.83 5.18
N MET A 23 -0.90 0.75 4.57
CA MET A 23 -2.12 0.79 3.77
C MET A 23 -3.38 0.98 4.62
N VAL A 24 -3.48 0.28 5.75
CA VAL A 24 -4.62 0.40 6.66
C VAL A 24 -4.72 1.82 7.21
N ASP A 25 -3.60 2.42 7.58
CA ASP A 25 -3.55 3.79 8.09
C ASP A 25 -3.88 4.84 7.01
N THR A 26 -3.62 4.55 5.74
CA THR A 26 -3.91 5.47 4.64
C THR A 26 -5.35 5.36 4.12
N LEU A 27 -6.04 4.23 4.30
CA LEU A 27 -7.42 4.00 3.81
C LEU A 27 -8.47 5.04 4.27
N PRO A 28 -8.49 5.53 5.52
CA PRO A 28 -9.44 6.57 5.93
C PRO A 28 -9.24 7.88 5.16
N ASP A 29 -7.99 8.31 4.98
CA ASP A 29 -7.65 9.49 4.19
C ASP A 29 -8.00 9.29 2.71
N MET A 30 -7.82 8.06 2.20
CA MET A 30 -8.26 7.68 0.86
C MET A 30 -9.76 7.90 0.66
N LEU A 31 -10.56 7.42 1.62
CA LEU A 31 -12.01 7.50 1.56
C LEU A 31 -12.48 8.97 1.61
N ALA A 32 -11.92 9.76 2.52
CA ALA A 32 -12.26 11.18 2.65
C ALA A 32 -11.97 11.96 1.36
N ARG A 33 -10.81 11.73 0.73
CA ARG A 33 -10.42 12.40 -0.52
C ARG A 33 -11.23 11.91 -1.73
N ALA A 34 -11.59 10.63 -1.78
CA ALA A 34 -12.50 10.12 -2.80
C ALA A 34 -13.89 10.76 -2.70
N THR A 35 -14.40 10.98 -1.47
CA THR A 35 -15.65 11.72 -1.24
C THR A 35 -15.54 13.18 -1.67
N ALA A 36 -14.41 13.85 -1.37
CA ALA A 36 -14.19 15.22 -1.84
C ALA A 36 -14.22 15.32 -3.38
N LEU A 37 -13.59 14.35 -4.08
CA LEU A 37 -13.66 14.25 -5.53
C LEU A 37 -15.09 13.99 -6.05
N GLU A 38 -15.86 13.17 -5.36
CA GLU A 38 -17.27 12.90 -5.70
C GLU A 38 -18.12 14.17 -5.56
N ASP A 39 -17.89 14.97 -4.53
CA ASP A 39 -18.58 16.25 -4.34
C ASP A 39 -18.22 17.28 -5.42
N VAL A 40 -16.95 17.33 -5.84
CA VAL A 40 -16.52 18.12 -7.01
C VAL A 40 -17.23 17.65 -8.28
N ALA A 41 -17.23 16.34 -8.56
CA ALA A 41 -17.88 15.79 -9.75
C ALA A 41 -19.39 16.04 -9.77
N ARG A 42 -20.02 16.19 -8.60
CA ARG A 42 -21.43 16.56 -8.42
C ARG A 42 -21.69 18.06 -8.41
N GLY A 43 -20.66 18.89 -8.55
CA GLY A 43 -20.76 20.36 -8.48
C GLY A 43 -21.16 20.87 -7.10
N ARG A 44 -20.86 20.11 -6.03
CA ARG A 44 -21.11 20.48 -4.63
C ARG A 44 -19.90 21.13 -3.95
N ALA A 45 -18.73 21.06 -4.58
CA ALA A 45 -17.49 21.66 -4.12
C ALA A 45 -16.70 22.22 -5.31
N ASP A 46 -15.95 23.29 -5.05
CA ASP A 46 -14.98 23.84 -6.01
C ASP A 46 -13.70 23.00 -6.02
N PHE A 47 -12.99 22.97 -7.16
CA PHE A 47 -11.75 22.22 -7.33
C PHE A 47 -10.70 23.08 -8.01
N ASN A 48 -9.54 23.20 -7.37
CA ASN A 48 -8.43 24.02 -7.85
C ASN A 48 -7.17 23.16 -8.11
N GLU A 49 -6.11 23.82 -8.58
CA GLU A 49 -4.84 23.16 -8.92
C GLU A 49 -4.12 22.56 -7.71
N ASN A 50 -4.27 23.15 -6.51
CA ASN A 50 -3.69 22.57 -5.29
C ASN A 50 -4.38 21.25 -4.94
N ASP A 51 -5.71 21.18 -5.07
CA ASP A 51 -6.47 19.96 -4.82
C ASP A 51 -6.01 18.83 -5.78
N ALA A 52 -5.78 19.17 -7.06
CA ALA A 52 -5.26 18.25 -8.05
C ALA A 52 -3.84 17.74 -7.72
N ALA A 53 -2.95 18.64 -7.28
CA ALA A 53 -1.59 18.30 -6.90
C ALA A 53 -1.55 17.38 -5.67
N GLU A 54 -2.38 17.67 -4.65
CA GLU A 54 -2.48 16.84 -3.46
C GLU A 54 -2.99 15.43 -3.77
N ILE A 55 -4.04 15.32 -4.58
CA ILE A 55 -4.59 14.02 -4.99
C ILE A 55 -3.55 13.24 -5.79
N LYS A 56 -2.84 13.87 -6.71
CA LYS A 56 -1.76 13.21 -7.46
C LYS A 56 -0.71 12.62 -6.51
N ASN A 57 -0.17 13.44 -5.60
CA ASN A 57 0.85 13.01 -4.64
C ASN A 57 0.35 11.83 -3.79
N TRP A 58 -0.92 11.87 -3.39
CA TRP A 58 -1.55 10.79 -2.64
C TRP A 58 -1.70 9.50 -3.46
N VAL A 59 -2.18 9.57 -4.71
CA VAL A 59 -2.27 8.39 -5.61
C VAL A 59 -0.88 7.76 -5.81
N GLU A 60 0.16 8.59 -5.99
CA GLU A 60 1.53 8.11 -6.15
C GLU A 60 2.05 7.40 -4.88
N ALA A 61 1.80 7.96 -3.69
CA ALA A 61 2.18 7.35 -2.43
C ALA A 61 1.49 5.99 -2.20
N MET A 62 0.21 5.88 -2.54
CA MET A 62 -0.50 4.61 -2.48
C MET A 62 0.05 3.58 -3.46
N ALA A 63 0.26 3.98 -4.72
CA ALA A 63 0.79 3.08 -5.74
C ALA A 63 2.15 2.50 -5.32
N TYR A 64 2.98 3.34 -4.68
CA TYR A 64 4.23 2.91 -4.07
C TYR A 64 4.00 1.88 -2.95
N GLY A 65 3.12 2.17 -1.97
CA GLY A 65 2.79 1.25 -0.88
C GLY A 65 2.28 -0.13 -1.37
N PHE A 66 1.38 -0.14 -2.36
CA PHE A 66 0.90 -1.37 -3.00
C PHE A 66 2.03 -2.13 -3.73
N GLY A 67 2.94 -1.41 -4.38
CA GLY A 67 4.12 -2.00 -5.01
C GLY A 67 5.02 -2.72 -4.00
N VAL A 68 5.32 -2.07 -2.86
CA VAL A 68 6.12 -2.65 -1.78
C VAL A 68 5.45 -3.88 -1.18
N LEU A 69 4.14 -3.81 -0.89
CA LEU A 69 3.39 -4.96 -0.38
C LEU A 69 3.46 -6.13 -1.37
N ARG A 70 3.15 -5.87 -2.65
CA ARG A 70 3.14 -6.92 -3.69
C ARG A 70 4.49 -7.61 -3.80
N SER A 71 5.58 -6.84 -3.77
CA SER A 71 6.94 -7.39 -3.80
C SER A 71 7.19 -8.25 -2.56
N SER A 72 6.86 -7.76 -1.37
CA SER A 72 7.08 -8.46 -0.11
C SER A 72 6.30 -9.78 -0.03
N LEU A 73 5.05 -9.79 -0.51
CA LEU A 73 4.23 -11.00 -0.61
C LEU A 73 4.75 -11.99 -1.65
N ALA A 74 5.28 -11.51 -2.78
CA ALA A 74 5.92 -12.36 -3.78
C ALA A 74 7.19 -13.03 -3.23
N ASP A 75 8.01 -12.28 -2.50
CA ASP A 75 9.22 -12.80 -1.84
C ASP A 75 8.87 -13.84 -0.78
N LEU A 76 7.85 -13.58 0.06
CA LEU A 76 7.34 -14.55 1.02
C LEU A 76 6.83 -15.82 0.33
N ARG A 77 6.10 -15.70 -0.78
CA ARG A 77 5.58 -16.86 -1.51
C ARG A 77 6.69 -17.75 -2.06
N VAL A 78 7.81 -17.19 -2.52
CA VAL A 78 8.95 -17.97 -3.02
C VAL A 78 9.67 -18.70 -1.89
N GLN A 79 9.65 -18.13 -0.67
CA GLN A 79 10.41 -18.66 0.46
C GLN A 79 9.62 -19.59 1.38
N ILE A 80 8.29 -19.49 1.40
CA ILE A 80 7.44 -20.53 2.00
C ILE A 80 7.55 -21.73 1.06
N PRO A 81 8.14 -22.86 1.50
CA PRO A 81 8.07 -24.08 0.71
C PRO A 81 6.58 -24.35 0.53
N GLU A 82 6.09 -24.36 -0.71
CA GLU A 82 4.83 -25.01 -0.97
C GLU A 82 4.98 -26.40 -0.34
N ASP A 83 4.12 -26.73 0.64
CA ASP A 83 4.01 -28.08 1.15
C ASP A 83 3.95 -28.96 -0.10
N GLN A 84 5.03 -29.69 -0.38
CA GLN A 84 5.12 -30.63 -1.48
C GLN A 84 4.23 -31.81 -1.09
N GLY A 85 2.92 -31.60 -1.21
CA GLY A 85 1.88 -32.61 -1.14
C GLY A 85 1.79 -33.39 -2.43
#